data_AF-A0A2S7MZV7-F1
#
_entry.id   AF-A0A2S7MZV7-F1
#
_cell.length_a   1.000
_cell.length_b   1.000
_cell.length_c   1.000
_cell.angle_alpha   90.00
_cell.angle_beta   90.00
_cell.angle_gamma   90.00
#
_symmetry.space_group_name_H-M   'P 1'
#
loop_
_entity.id
_entity.type
_entity.pdbx_description
1 polymer ?
#
loop_
_entity_poly.entity_id
_entity_poly.type
_entity_poly.pdbx_seq_one_letter_code
_entity_poly.pdbx_strand_id
1 'polypeptide(L)'
;MPSLTPYRLSLFMLNCYVHNDVEAVGTCVGCGKFICENCNTELKGNNYCKKCIDELFEENQRKMEKLEDKGSNQPMVFMNAGGGEELRALHQQEAMPMVHL
;
A
#
# COMPACT_ATOMS: atom_id res chain seq x y z
N MET A 1 20.62 48.00 -17.68
CA MET A 1 20.05 46.64 -17.59
C MET A 1 21.21 45.70 -17.27
N PRO A 2 21.40 45.28 -16.02
CA PRO A 2 22.55 44.44 -15.66
C PRO A 2 22.30 43.01 -16.13
N SER A 3 23.22 42.51 -16.95
CA SER A 3 23.31 41.13 -17.41
C SER A 3 23.57 40.20 -16.23
N LEU A 4 22.52 39.53 -15.76
CA LEU A 4 22.60 38.43 -14.80
C LEU A 4 23.20 37.21 -15.51
N THR A 5 24.53 37.10 -15.54
CA THR A 5 25.16 35.78 -15.61
C THR A 5 25.39 35.36 -14.17
N PRO A 6 24.47 34.60 -13.52
CA PRO A 6 24.72 34.17 -12.16
C PRO A 6 25.87 33.17 -12.24
N TYR A 7 26.94 33.51 -11.54
CA TYR A 7 27.91 32.60 -10.93
C TYR A 7 27.83 31.18 -11.48
N ARG A 8 28.75 30.88 -12.41
CA ARG A 8 29.36 29.55 -12.55
C ARG A 8 29.94 29.16 -11.19
N LEU A 9 29.07 28.79 -10.25
CA LEU A 9 29.43 28.01 -9.09
C LEU A 9 30.17 26.83 -9.68
N SER A 10 31.46 26.78 -9.38
CA SER A 10 32.36 25.69 -9.67
C SER A 10 31.70 24.41 -9.18
N LEU A 11 30.98 23.76 -10.10
CA LEU A 11 30.28 22.50 -9.98
C LEU A 11 31.30 21.51 -9.42
N PHE A 12 31.17 21.18 -8.14
CA PHE A 12 31.47 19.81 -7.75
C PHE A 12 30.57 18.95 -8.64
N MET A 13 31.20 18.21 -9.55
CA MET A 13 30.55 17.37 -10.56
C MET A 13 29.45 16.52 -9.89
N LEU A 14 28.21 16.97 -10.03
CA LEU A 14 27.03 16.23 -9.64
C LEU A 14 26.84 15.17 -10.71
N ASN A 15 27.57 14.07 -10.60
CA ASN A 15 27.49 13.00 -11.59
C ASN A 15 26.29 12.11 -11.32
N CYS A 16 25.84 11.46 -12.38
CA CYS A 16 24.82 10.43 -12.27
C CYS A 16 25.30 9.36 -11.29
N TYR A 17 24.43 8.96 -10.36
CA TYR A 17 24.76 7.89 -9.41
C TYR A 17 25.08 6.55 -10.11
N VAL A 18 24.57 6.37 -11.34
CA VAL A 18 24.81 5.19 -12.18
C VAL A 18 26.07 5.34 -13.03
N HIS A 19 26.36 6.56 -13.49
CA HIS A 19 27.45 6.86 -14.43
C HIS A 19 28.32 7.97 -13.86
N ASN A 20 29.47 7.61 -13.28
CA ASN A 20 30.37 8.54 -12.59
C ASN A 20 31.05 9.56 -13.51
N ASP A 21 30.95 9.36 -14.83
CA ASP A 21 31.53 10.17 -15.90
C ASP A 21 30.49 11.06 -16.61
N VAL A 22 29.21 10.94 -16.25
CA VAL A 22 28.12 11.69 -16.87
C VAL A 22 27.51 12.66 -15.86
N GLU A 23 27.38 13.92 -16.27
CA GLU A 23 26.75 14.96 -15.46
C GLU A 23 25.26 14.63 -15.24
N ALA A 24 24.80 14.81 -14.01
CA ALA A 24 23.39 14.67 -13.68
C ALA A 24 22.60 15.90 -14.11
N VAL A 25 21.40 15.65 -14.62
CA VAL A 25 20.47 16.70 -15.08
C VAL A 25 19.32 16.91 -14.10
N GLY A 26 19.17 16.03 -13.11
CA GLY A 26 18.11 16.11 -12.13
C GLY A 26 18.31 15.17 -10.94
N THR A 27 17.36 15.24 -10.01
CA THR A 27 17.33 14.43 -8.79
C THR A 27 16.11 13.53 -8.80
N CYS A 28 16.30 12.24 -8.52
CA CYS A 28 15.21 11.29 -8.37
C CYS A 28 14.37 11.65 -7.14
N VAL A 29 13.06 11.84 -7.32
CA VAL A 29 12.11 12.13 -6.22
C VAL A 29 11.97 10.94 -5.27
N GLY A 30 12.12 9.70 -5.78
CA GLY A 30 11.97 8.49 -4.98
C GLY A 30 13.12 8.21 -4.01
N CYS A 31 14.37 8.53 -4.39
CA CYS A 31 15.55 8.20 -3.56
C CYS A 31 16.54 9.36 -3.34
N GLY A 32 16.29 10.55 -3.88
CA GLY A 32 17.15 11.73 -3.71
C GLY A 32 18.49 11.69 -4.47
N LYS A 33 18.74 10.66 -5.29
CA LYS A 33 19.99 10.51 -6.04
C LYS A 33 19.98 11.33 -7.32
N PHE A 34 21.14 11.86 -7.68
CA PHE A 34 21.36 12.56 -8.94
C PHE A 34 21.43 11.58 -10.11
N ILE A 35 20.75 11.90 -11.22
CA ILE A 35 20.65 11.05 -12.41
C ILE A 35 20.87 11.85 -13.69
N CYS A 36 21.57 11.25 -14.66
CA CYS A 36 21.72 11.82 -16.00
C CYS A 36 20.43 11.65 -16.81
N GLU A 37 20.37 12.31 -17.96
CA GLU A 37 19.23 12.29 -18.89
C GLU A 37 18.80 10.86 -19.26
N ASN A 38 19.77 9.97 -19.51
CA ASN A 38 19.49 8.57 -19.84
C ASN A 38 18.93 7.75 -18.67
N CYS A 39 19.24 8.14 -17.44
CA CYS A 39 18.73 7.48 -16.24
C CYS A 39 17.45 8.13 -15.70
N ASN A 40 17.05 9.28 -16.26
CA ASN A 40 15.87 10.02 -15.88
C ASN A 40 14.63 9.48 -16.59
N THR A 41 13.57 9.23 -15.84
CA THR A 41 12.24 8.98 -16.37
C THR A 41 11.27 9.93 -15.70
N GLU A 42 10.66 10.79 -16.50
CA GLU A 42 9.70 11.78 -16.02
C GLU A 42 8.30 11.17 -15.93
N LEU A 43 7.73 11.18 -14.73
CA LEU A 43 6.35 10.77 -14.47
C LEU A 43 5.60 11.93 -13.82
N LYS A 44 4.62 12.48 -14.53
CA LYS A 44 3.79 13.62 -14.05
C LYS A 44 4.64 14.82 -13.57
N GLY A 45 5.69 15.18 -14.31
CA GLY A 45 6.57 16.30 -13.96
C GLY A 45 7.64 15.98 -12.90
N ASN A 46 7.72 14.73 -12.44
CA ASN A 46 8.70 14.31 -11.43
C ASN A 46 9.73 13.35 -12.05
N ASN A 47 11.00 13.57 -11.71
CA ASN A 47 12.12 12.77 -12.17
C ASN A 47 12.27 11.52 -11.30
N TYR A 48 12.35 10.34 -11.92
CA TYR A 48 12.57 9.08 -11.24
C TYR A 48 13.71 8.30 -11.90
N CYS A 49 14.50 7.60 -11.08
CA CYS A 49 15.44 6.60 -11.58
C CYS A 49 14.71 5.27 -11.84
N LYS A 50 15.26 4.47 -12.76
CA LYS A 50 14.71 3.15 -13.10
C LYS A 50 14.41 2.28 -11.87
N LYS A 51 15.33 2.22 -10.90
CA LYS A 51 15.15 1.43 -9.68
C LYS A 51 13.88 1.80 -8.91
N CYS A 52 13.62 3.10 -8.72
CA CYS A 52 12.42 3.53 -7.99
C CYS A 52 11.13 3.24 -8.78
N ILE A 53 11.19 3.26 -10.11
CA ILE A 53 10.05 2.88 -10.95
C ILE A 53 9.77 1.39 -10.84
N ASP A 54 10.81 0.56 -10.90
CA ASP A 54 10.67 -0.89 -10.75
C ASP A 54 10.05 -1.25 -9.39
N GLU A 55 10.54 -0.63 -8.30
CA GLU A 55 9.98 -0.78 -6.95
C GLU A 55 8.50 -0.35 -6.87
N LEU A 56 8.12 0.74 -7.56
CA LEU A 56 6.74 1.22 -7.62
C LEU A 56 5.82 0.21 -8.34
N PHE A 57 6.29 -0.41 -9.42
CA PHE A 57 5.54 -1.44 -10.13
C PHE A 57 5.37 -2.70 -9.27
N GLU A 58 6.43 -3.17 -8.61
CA GLU A 58 6.36 -4.32 -7.71
C GLU A 58 5.40 -4.08 -6.53
N GLU A 59 5.45 -2.90 -5.91
CA GLU A 59 4.55 -2.57 -4.81
C GLU A 59 3.08 -2.54 -5.26
N ASN A 60 2.80 -1.97 -6.43
CA ASN A 60 1.46 -1.95 -6.99
C ASN A 60 0.95 -3.36 -7.30
N GLN A 61 1.78 -4.25 -7.87
CA GLN A 61 1.41 -5.65 -8.12
C GLN A 61 1.01 -6.38 -6.83
N ARG A 62 1.82 -6.25 -5.76
CA ARG A 62 1.52 -6.86 -4.45
C ARG A 62 0.23 -6.31 -3.81
N LYS A 63 -0.09 -5.04 -4.07
CA LYS A 63 -1.35 -4.44 -3.60
C LYS A 63 -2.56 -4.96 -4.37
N MET A 64 -2.43 -5.19 -5.69
CA MET A 64 -3.51 -5.74 -6.50
C MET A 64 -3.87 -7.17 -6.08
N GLU A 65 -2.88 -8.03 -5.86
CA GLU A 65 -3.09 -9.41 -5.38
C GLU A 65 -3.83 -9.44 -4.03
N LYS A 66 -3.50 -8.52 -3.11
CA LYS A 66 -4.16 -8.41 -1.79
C LYS A 66 -5.58 -7.85 -1.85
N LEU A 67 -5.95 -7.14 -2.92
CA LEU A 67 -7.30 -6.62 -3.10
C LEU A 67 -8.23 -7.71 -3.66
N GLU A 68 -7.73 -8.60 -4.49
CA GLU A 68 -8.48 -9.76 -4.98
C GLU A 68 -8.80 -10.74 -3.84
N ASP A 69 -7.84 -10.99 -2.94
CA ASP A 69 -8.04 -11.90 -1.80
C ASP A 69 -9.01 -11.35 -0.72
N LYS A 70 -9.16 -10.02 -0.64
CA LYS A 70 -10.12 -9.36 0.27
C LYS A 70 -11.51 -9.16 -0.35
N GLY A 71 -11.67 -9.43 -1.64
CA GLY A 71 -12.92 -9.22 -2.37
C GLY A 71 -13.87 -10.42 -2.39
N SER A 72 -13.41 -11.63 -2.02
CA SER A 72 -14.18 -12.84 -2.36
C SER A 72 -13.98 -14.04 -1.42
N ASN A 73 -14.02 -13.88 -0.08
CA ASN A 73 -14.43 -15.02 0.80
C ASN A 73 -14.71 -14.70 2.28
N GLN A 74 -15.25 -13.53 2.62
CA GLN A 74 -15.81 -13.37 3.97
C GLN A 74 -17.33 -13.40 3.89
N PRO A 75 -18.01 -14.48 4.31
CA PRO A 75 -19.44 -14.44 4.50
C PRO A 75 -19.73 -13.35 5.54
N MET A 76 -20.55 -12.37 5.17
CA MET A 76 -21.07 -11.36 6.09
C MET A 76 -21.95 -12.08 7.12
N VAL A 77 -21.35 -12.47 8.24
CA VAL A 77 -22.08 -13.10 9.34
C VAL A 77 -22.92 -12.02 10.03
N PHE A 78 -24.22 -12.07 9.82
CA PHE A 78 -25.16 -11.21 10.54
C PHE A 78 -25.23 -11.68 11.99
N MET A 79 -24.60 -10.95 12.91
CA MET A 79 -24.82 -11.14 14.34
C MET A 79 -26.23 -10.65 14.69
N ASN A 80 -27.18 -11.59 14.85
CA ASN A 80 -28.44 -11.28 15.51
C ASN A 80 -28.13 -10.97 16.98
N ALA A 81 -28.42 -9.75 17.41
CA ALA A 81 -28.33 -9.34 18.81
C ALA A 81 -29.34 -10.16 19.62
N GLY A 82 -28.85 -11.21 20.29
CA GLY A 82 -29.63 -12.01 21.22
C GLY A 82 -30.06 -11.15 22.41
N GLY A 83 -31.27 -10.61 22.35
CA GLY A 83 -31.98 -10.11 23.52
C GLY A 83 -32.36 -11.28 24.42
N GLY A 84 -31.86 -11.27 25.64
CA GLY A 84 -32.26 -12.22 26.67
C GLY A 84 -33.50 -11.74 27.44
N GLU A 85 -34.44 -12.65 27.65
CA GLU A 85 -35.42 -12.76 28.75
C GLU A 85 -36.17 -14.09 28.45
N GLU A 86 -36.48 -15.01 29.37
CA GLU A 86 -36.94 -14.84 30.75
C GLU A 86 -36.83 -16.21 31.46
N LEU A 87 -36.37 -16.23 32.71
CA LEU A 87 -36.49 -17.40 33.58
C LEU A 87 -37.97 -17.61 33.94
N ARG A 88 -38.53 -18.80 33.66
CA ARG A 88 -39.70 -19.29 34.39
C ARG A 88 -39.63 -20.80 34.62
N ALA A 89 -39.55 -21.16 35.90
CA ALA A 89 -39.50 -22.51 36.44
C ALA A 89 -40.92 -23.10 36.60
N LEU A 90 -41.08 -24.39 36.27
CA LEU A 90 -42.06 -25.34 36.85
C LEU A 90 -41.44 -26.75 36.65
N HIS A 91 -40.74 -27.33 37.63
CA HIS A 91 -41.30 -28.29 38.62
C HIS A 91 -42.48 -29.12 38.08
N GLN A 92 -42.22 -30.37 37.72
CA GLN A 92 -42.57 -31.56 38.49
C GLN A 92 -42.74 -32.77 37.55
N GLN A 93 -41.73 -33.66 37.50
CA GLN A 93 -41.91 -35.02 37.00
C GLN A 93 -42.56 -35.84 38.12
N GLU A 94 -43.87 -36.04 38.08
CA GLU A 94 -44.52 -37.12 38.83
C GLU A 94 -44.99 -38.21 37.88
N ALA A 95 -44.59 -39.43 38.23
CA ALA A 95 -44.85 -40.66 37.55
C ALA A 95 -46.33 -41.07 37.63
N MET A 96 -46.83 -41.78 36.61
CA MET A 96 -47.84 -42.82 36.81
C MET A 96 -47.60 -44.02 35.88
N PRO A 97 -47.77 -45.26 36.38
CA PRO A 97 -47.55 -46.48 35.63
C PRO A 97 -48.75 -46.81 34.73
N MET A 98 -48.48 -47.31 33.52
CA MET A 98 -49.51 -47.89 32.65
C MET A 98 -49.96 -49.24 33.23
N VAL A 99 -51.19 -49.30 33.76
CA VAL A 99 -51.91 -50.53 34.09
C VAL A 99 -53.08 -50.72 33.12
N HIS A 100 -53.11 -51.92 32.51
CA HIS A 100 -54.26 -52.68 31.94
C HIS A 100 -55.20 -52.02 30.93
N LEU A 101 -55.25 -52.61 29.72
CA LEU A 101 -56.31 -53.56 29.33
C LEU A 101 -55.85 -54.45 28.16
#